data_AF-A0A7S4FB35-F1
#
_entry.id   AF-A0A7S4FB35-F1
#
_cell.length_a   1.000
_cell.length_b   1.000
_cell.length_c   1.000
_cell.angle_alpha   90.00
_cell.angle_beta   90.00
_cell.angle_gamma   90.00
#
_symmetry.space_group_name_H-M   'P 1'
#
loop_
_entity.id
_entity.type
_entity.pdbx_description
1 polymer ?
#
loop_
_entity_poly.entity_id
_entity_poly.type
_entity_poly.pdbx_seq_one_letter_code
_entity_poly.pdbx_strand_id
1 'polypeptide(L)'
;ALTLISAAGANRVTAATSMNDASSRSHSVLILEVHRRVGTRRLCGKLSLVDLAGSERVKKSEVSGIAFDEACSINNSLTCLGRCVQMLAAGPKAGRPPFRETKLTRLLSNTFGGKSRTVLVVCVAPSSSDAFESLNSLQFGQQAMSVRVQAKVNASVDYEALEEELFWRMYEAQA
;
A
#
# COMPACT_ATOMS: atom_id res chain seq x y z
N ALA A 1 3.27 12.44 -17.41
CA ALA A 1 3.24 11.36 -16.40
C ALA A 1 4.65 11.01 -15.91
N LEU A 2 5.56 10.58 -16.79
CA LEU A 2 6.96 10.27 -16.41
C LEU A 2 7.69 11.44 -15.74
N THR A 3 7.49 12.66 -16.23
CA THR A 3 8.05 13.90 -15.64
C THR A 3 7.59 14.14 -14.20
N LEU A 4 6.33 13.84 -13.86
CA LEU A 4 5.81 13.95 -12.49
C LEU A 4 6.42 12.90 -11.57
N ILE A 5 6.67 11.69 -12.08
CA ILE A 5 7.34 10.63 -11.33
C ILE A 5 8.80 11.04 -11.06
N SER A 6 9.50 11.59 -12.05
CA SER A 6 10.86 12.11 -11.87
C SER A 6 10.92 13.26 -10.86
N ALA A 7 9.99 14.22 -10.94
CA ALA A 7 9.90 15.32 -9.98
C ALA A 7 9.56 14.85 -8.56
N ALA A 8 8.65 13.88 -8.42
CA ALA A 8 8.31 13.28 -7.13
C ALA A 8 9.52 12.51 -6.54
N GLY A 9 10.28 11.81 -7.38
CA GLY A 9 11.53 11.16 -6.98
C GLY A 9 12.57 12.16 -6.47
N ALA A 10 12.72 13.31 -7.14
CA ALA A 10 13.63 14.37 -6.73
C ALA A 10 13.22 15.05 -5.41
N ASN A 11 11.92 15.14 -5.13
CA ASN A 11 11.37 15.72 -3.90
C ASN A 11 11.32 14.75 -2.71
N ARG A 12 11.72 13.48 -2.89
CA ARG A 12 11.80 12.51 -1.79
C ARG A 12 12.91 12.96 -0.82
N VAL A 13 12.54 13.28 0.41
CA VAL A 13 13.48 13.63 1.47
C VAL A 13 14.42 12.44 1.71
N THR A 14 15.70 12.63 1.40
CA THR A 14 16.77 11.65 1.56
C THR A 14 17.74 12.16 2.62
N ALA A 15 17.59 11.71 3.86
CA ALA A 15 18.61 11.93 4.89
C ALA A 15 19.65 10.80 4.79
N ALA A 16 20.78 11.06 4.12
CA ALA A 16 21.88 10.11 4.02
C ALA A 16 22.51 9.88 5.40
N THR A 17 22.79 8.63 5.75
CA THR A 17 23.65 8.29 6.90
C THR A 17 24.62 7.19 6.53
N SER A 18 25.73 7.15 7.26
CA SER A 18 26.97 6.45 6.93
C SER A 18 26.91 4.92 6.84
N MET A 19 25.74 4.27 6.95
CA MET A 19 25.63 2.80 6.98
C MET A 19 24.54 2.20 6.08
N ASN A 20 23.57 2.97 5.59
CA ASN A 20 22.55 2.45 4.67
C ASN A 20 22.26 3.44 3.54
N ASP A 21 21.97 2.89 2.35
CA ASP A 21 21.50 3.63 1.19
C ASP A 21 20.23 4.43 1.54
N ALA A 22 20.10 5.62 0.97
CA ALA A 22 19.13 6.66 1.31
C ALA A 22 17.65 6.22 1.19
N SER A 23 17.40 5.05 0.59
CA SER A 23 16.10 4.39 0.43
C SER A 23 15.53 3.75 1.70
N SER A 24 16.38 3.41 2.67
CA SER A 24 16.02 2.62 3.86
C SER A 24 15.20 3.36 4.93
N ARG A 25 15.09 4.68 4.85
CA ARG A 25 14.52 5.52 5.92
C ARG A 25 13.18 6.20 5.61
N SER A 26 12.55 5.90 4.47
CA SER A 26 11.23 6.46 4.15
C SER A 26 10.40 5.53 3.28
N HIS A 27 9.11 5.46 3.56
CA HIS A 27 8.14 4.78 2.69
C HIS A 27 7.72 5.72 1.57
N SER A 28 7.67 5.24 0.33
CA SER A 28 7.14 5.98 -0.82
C SER A 28 5.88 5.32 -1.36
N VAL A 29 4.85 6.10 -1.64
CA VAL A 29 3.58 5.61 -2.18
C VAL A 29 3.22 6.43 -3.41
N LEU A 30 3.22 5.80 -4.57
CA LEU A 30 2.71 6.37 -5.82
C LEU A 30 1.34 5.76 -6.12
N ILE A 31 0.34 6.63 -6.31
CA ILE A 31 -1.02 6.22 -6.65
C ILE A 31 -1.35 6.77 -8.03
N LEU A 32 -1.70 5.88 -8.95
CA LEU A 32 -2.19 6.20 -10.27
C LEU A 32 -3.67 5.80 -10.34
N GLU A 33 -4.54 6.76 -10.64
CA GLU A 33 -5.96 6.52 -10.84
C GLU A 33 -6.36 6.84 -12.28
N VAL A 34 -7.05 5.90 -12.91
CA VAL A 34 -7.55 6.00 -14.27
C VAL A 34 -9.07 5.95 -14.22
N HIS A 35 -9.70 7.04 -14.64
CA HIS A 35 -11.15 7.18 -14.66
C HIS A 35 -11.65 7.01 -16.10
N ARG A 36 -12.67 6.17 -16.30
CA ARG A 36 -13.29 5.95 -17.60
C ARG A 36 -14.81 5.97 -17.46
N ARG A 37 -15.49 6.69 -18.33
CA ARG A 37 -16.96 6.62 -18.47
C ARG A 37 -17.33 5.58 -19.53
N VAL A 38 -18.32 4.74 -19.24
CA VAL A 38 -18.88 3.73 -20.15
C VAL A 38 -20.40 3.73 -20.00
N GLY A 39 -21.11 4.39 -20.92
CA GLY A 39 -22.53 4.67 -20.77
C GLY A 39 -22.81 5.38 -19.45
N THR A 40 -23.75 4.86 -18.68
CA THR A 40 -24.17 5.37 -17.36
C THR A 40 -23.28 4.90 -16.20
N ARG A 41 -22.06 4.43 -16.48
CA ARG A 41 -21.13 3.95 -15.46
C ARG A 41 -19.82 4.73 -15.49
N ARG A 42 -19.34 5.11 -14.30
CA ARG A 42 -17.96 5.56 -14.06
C ARG A 42 -17.14 4.40 -13.52
N LEU A 43 -16.07 4.05 -14.22
CA LEU A 43 -15.09 3.05 -13.82
C LEU A 43 -13.83 3.75 -13.30
N CYS A 44 -13.26 3.25 -12.20
CA CYS A 44 -12.02 3.77 -11.63
C CYS A 44 -10.99 2.63 -11.44
N GLY A 45 -9.96 2.60 -12.29
CA GLY A 45 -8.78 1.77 -12.07
C GLY A 45 -7.82 2.47 -11.11
N LYS A 46 -7.37 1.78 -10.07
CA LYS A 46 -6.38 2.32 -9.12
C LYS A 46 -5.18 1.38 -9.03
N LEU A 47 -4.00 1.91 -9.33
CA LEU A 47 -2.72 1.25 -9.15
C LEU A 47 -1.93 1.96 -8.06
N SER A 48 -1.59 1.23 -7.00
CA SER A 48 -0.73 1.71 -5.92
C SER A 48 0.62 1.01 -6.03
N LEU A 49 1.69 1.77 -6.25
CA LEU A 49 3.07 1.30 -6.18
C LEU A 49 3.67 1.80 -4.87
N VAL A 50 4.10 0.86 -4.04
CA VAL A 50 4.51 1.14 -2.65
C VAL A 50 5.93 0.61 -2.47
N ASP A 51 6.85 1.52 -2.17
CA ASP A 51 8.22 1.22 -1.75
C ASP A 51 8.29 1.37 -0.24
N LEU A 52 8.55 0.27 0.45
CA LEU A 52 8.62 0.24 1.91
C LEU A 52 10.05 0.46 2.37
N ALA A 53 10.21 1.21 3.47
CA ALA A 53 11.46 1.36 4.17
C ALA A 53 12.00 0.00 4.67
N GLY A 54 13.27 -0.01 5.06
CA GLY A 54 13.94 -1.19 5.60
C GLY A 54 13.23 -1.76 6.83
N SER A 55 13.12 -3.10 6.90
CA SER A 55 12.49 -3.82 8.01
C SER A 55 13.48 -4.23 9.10
N GLU A 56 14.74 -3.84 8.98
CA GLU A 56 15.79 -4.16 9.92
C GLU A 56 15.58 -3.51 11.30
N ARG A 57 16.04 -4.22 12.33
CA ARG A 57 15.87 -3.78 13.72
C ARG A 57 16.81 -2.62 14.04
N VAL A 58 16.25 -1.53 14.59
CA VAL A 58 16.98 -0.34 15.08
C VAL A 58 18.13 -0.68 16.04
N LYS A 59 18.01 -1.77 16.82
CA LYS A 59 19.07 -2.16 17.77
C LYS A 59 20.40 -2.52 17.12
N LYS A 60 20.42 -2.85 15.82
CA LYS A 60 21.66 -3.12 15.07
C LYS A 60 22.26 -1.87 14.43
N SER A 61 21.54 -0.76 14.36
CA SER A 61 21.95 0.39 13.55
C SER A 61 22.83 1.41 14.29
N GLU A 62 23.13 1.20 15.58
CA GLU A 62 23.96 2.09 16.44
C GLU A 62 23.53 3.57 16.43
N VAL A 63 22.31 3.87 15.97
CA VAL A 63 21.80 5.23 15.81
C VAL A 63 21.33 5.77 17.16
N SER A 64 21.68 7.02 17.47
CA SER A 64 21.29 7.73 18.70
C SER A 64 20.60 9.08 18.40
N GLY A 65 19.89 9.63 19.40
CA GLY A 65 19.22 10.94 19.30
C GLY A 65 18.06 10.97 18.30
N ILE A 66 17.91 12.08 17.57
CA ILE A 66 16.78 12.31 16.64
C ILE A 66 16.67 11.20 15.57
N ALA A 67 17.81 10.67 15.11
CA ALA A 67 17.82 9.61 14.12
C ALA A 67 17.36 8.25 14.70
N PHE A 68 17.44 8.04 16.02
CA PHE A 68 16.85 6.89 16.69
C PHE A 68 15.33 6.99 16.74
N ASP A 69 14.80 8.17 17.07
CA ASP A 69 13.35 8.42 17.10
C ASP A 69 12.72 8.24 15.71
N GLU A 70 13.41 8.70 14.67
CA GLU A 70 13.01 8.49 13.27
C GLU A 70 12.99 6.99 12.92
N ALA A 71 14.08 6.26 13.21
CA ALA A 71 14.16 4.82 12.97
C ALA A 71 13.08 4.03 13.73
N CYS A 72 12.73 4.48 14.94
CA CYS A 72 11.66 3.90 15.74
C CYS A 72 10.28 4.14 15.10
N SER A 73 10.03 5.35 14.60
CA SER A 73 8.78 5.70 13.89
C SER A 73 8.61 4.89 12.59
N ILE A 74 9.68 4.72 11.81
CA ILE A 74 9.68 3.88 10.60
C ILE A 74 9.34 2.43 10.95
N ASN A 75 10.03 1.86 11.93
CA ASN A 75 9.80 0.47 12.35
C ASN A 75 8.43 0.26 13.00
N ASN A 76 7.85 1.28 13.64
CA ASN A 76 6.49 1.22 14.15
C ASN A 76 5.48 0.97 13.02
N SER A 77 5.63 1.66 11.88
CA SER A 77 4.75 1.47 10.71
C SER A 77 4.82 0.06 10.11
N LEU A 78 6.03 -0.53 10.02
CA LEU A 78 6.22 -1.90 9.54
C LEU A 78 5.74 -2.95 10.56
N THR A 79 5.97 -2.71 11.85
CA THR A 79 5.45 -3.57 12.94
C THR A 79 3.93 -3.60 12.94
N CYS A 80 3.30 -2.43 12.79
CA CYS A 80 1.84 -2.32 12.66
C CYS A 80 1.33 -3.04 11.40
N LEU A 81 2.06 -2.93 10.28
CA LEU A 81 1.73 -3.66 9.05
C LEU A 81 1.79 -5.18 9.26
N GLY A 82 2.84 -5.67 9.93
CA GLY A 82 2.98 -7.07 10.34
C GLY A 82 1.79 -7.57 11.15
N ARG A 83 1.39 -6.81 12.18
CA ARG A 83 0.18 -7.10 12.99
C ARG A 83 -1.09 -7.14 12.14
N CYS A 84 -1.25 -6.20 11.20
CA CYS A 84 -2.39 -6.20 10.30
C CYS A 84 -2.45 -7.47 9.44
N VAL A 85 -1.33 -7.86 8.83
CA VAL A 85 -1.22 -9.07 8.00
C VAL A 85 -1.50 -10.32 8.82
N GLN A 86 -0.91 -10.45 10.01
CA GLN A 86 -1.13 -11.59 10.90
C GLN A 86 -2.61 -11.77 11.26
N MET A 87 -3.30 -10.68 11.64
CA MET A 87 -4.72 -10.72 11.97
C MET A 87 -5.59 -11.06 10.76
N LEU A 88 -5.25 -10.53 9.58
CA LEU A 88 -5.96 -10.84 8.33
C LEU A 88 -5.79 -12.31 7.94
N ALA A 89 -4.58 -12.87 8.10
CA ALA A 89 -4.29 -14.28 7.84
C ALA A 89 -5.03 -15.20 8.80
N ALA A 90 -5.17 -14.81 10.08
CA ALA A 90 -5.95 -15.54 11.08
C ALA A 90 -7.48 -15.47 10.84
N GLY A 91 -7.93 -14.58 9.96
CA GLY A 91 -9.33 -14.45 9.55
C GLY A 91 -10.22 -13.69 10.55
N PRO A 92 -11.54 -13.66 10.31
CA PRO A 92 -12.46 -12.76 11.01
C PRO A 92 -12.51 -12.94 12.54
N LYS A 93 -12.15 -14.13 13.04
CA LYS A 93 -12.15 -14.44 14.47
C LYS A 93 -11.03 -13.73 15.25
N ALA A 94 -9.98 -13.29 14.57
CA ALA A 94 -8.87 -12.55 15.19
C ALA A 94 -9.23 -11.09 15.54
N GLY A 95 -10.41 -10.62 15.14
CA GLY A 95 -10.85 -9.24 15.37
C GLY A 95 -10.43 -8.30 14.25
N ARG A 96 -10.48 -6.98 14.53
CA ARG A 96 -10.24 -5.94 13.53
C ARG A 96 -8.75 -5.61 13.43
N PRO A 97 -8.11 -5.72 12.24
CA PRO A 97 -6.72 -5.32 12.06
C PRO A 97 -6.50 -3.84 12.43
N PRO A 98 -5.36 -3.48 13.05
CA PRO A 98 -5.06 -2.14 13.54
C PRO A 98 -4.67 -1.15 12.43
N PHE A 99 -5.39 -1.14 11.31
CA PHE A 99 -5.11 -0.26 10.17
C PHE A 99 -5.13 1.23 10.51
N ARG A 100 -5.64 1.64 11.68
CA ARG A 100 -5.74 3.04 12.07
C ARG A 100 -4.52 3.55 12.84
N GLU A 101 -3.66 2.67 13.34
CA GLU A 101 -2.53 3.05 14.22
C GLU A 101 -1.46 3.85 13.47
N THR A 102 -1.23 3.59 12.17
CA THR A 102 -0.20 4.32 11.40
C THR A 102 -0.74 4.83 10.07
N LYS A 103 -0.17 5.93 9.56
CA LYS A 103 -0.57 6.49 8.25
C LYS A 103 -0.37 5.48 7.13
N LEU A 104 0.71 4.71 7.18
CA LEU A 104 1.00 3.65 6.20
C LEU A 104 -0.09 2.58 6.19
N THR A 105 -0.43 2.01 7.35
CA THR A 105 -1.46 0.96 7.42
C THR A 105 -2.84 1.47 7.05
N ARG A 106 -3.14 2.76 7.27
CA ARG A 106 -4.37 3.40 6.77
C ARG A 106 -4.41 3.43 5.24
N LEU A 107 -3.32 3.84 4.59
CA LEU A 107 -3.21 3.89 3.14
C LEU A 107 -3.31 2.49 2.51
N LEU A 108 -2.72 1.49 3.16
CA LEU A 108 -2.65 0.10 2.67
C LEU A 108 -3.86 -0.76 3.07
N SER A 109 -4.84 -0.19 3.78
CA SER A 109 -6.04 -0.92 4.22
C SER A 109 -6.80 -1.58 3.07
N ASN A 110 -6.86 -0.91 1.92
CA ASN A 110 -7.48 -1.44 0.71
C ASN A 110 -6.64 -2.52 0.00
N THR A 111 -5.35 -2.61 0.30
CA THR A 111 -4.38 -3.50 -0.34
C THR A 111 -4.37 -4.88 0.32
N PHE A 112 -4.21 -4.95 1.65
CA PHE A 112 -4.10 -6.24 2.36
C PHE A 112 -5.44 -6.79 2.84
N GLY A 113 -6.41 -5.93 3.21
CA GLY A 113 -7.71 -6.38 3.74
C GLY A 113 -8.91 -5.96 2.89
N GLY A 114 -8.66 -5.39 1.71
CA GLY A 114 -9.67 -4.71 0.92
C GLY A 114 -10.12 -5.48 -0.32
N LYS A 115 -10.31 -4.72 -1.41
CA LYS A 115 -10.86 -5.21 -2.68
C LYS A 115 -9.89 -5.02 -3.84
N SER A 116 -8.60 -4.87 -3.55
CA SER A 116 -7.55 -4.72 -4.56
C SER A 116 -6.96 -6.08 -4.92
N ARG A 117 -6.48 -6.23 -6.17
CA ARG A 117 -5.46 -7.24 -6.43
C ARG A 117 -4.14 -6.72 -5.88
N THR A 118 -3.38 -7.58 -5.22
CA THR A 118 -2.18 -7.19 -4.48
C THR A 118 -1.06 -8.17 -4.79
N VAL A 119 0.10 -7.61 -5.14
CA VAL A 119 1.35 -8.35 -5.29
C VAL A 119 2.31 -7.80 -4.25
N LEU A 120 2.93 -8.70 -3.49
CA LEU A 120 3.97 -8.37 -2.52
C LEU A 120 5.29 -8.93 -3.03
N VAL A 121 6.29 -8.08 -3.15
CA VAL A 121 7.68 -8.48 -3.45
C VAL A 121 8.45 -8.45 -2.14
N VAL A 122 9.02 -9.59 -1.76
CA VAL A 122 9.83 -9.71 -0.54
C VAL A 122 11.30 -9.71 -0.95
N CYS A 123 12.01 -8.64 -0.63
CA CYS A 123 13.44 -8.51 -0.89
C CYS A 123 14.23 -9.08 0.29
N VAL A 124 15.17 -9.99 0.00
CA VAL A 124 16.02 -10.64 1.01
C VAL A 124 17.48 -10.57 0.57
N ALA A 125 18.39 -10.59 1.55
CA ALA A 125 19.82 -10.60 1.29
C ALA A 125 20.33 -12.06 1.28
N PRO A 126 21.18 -12.45 0.32
CA PRO A 126 21.72 -13.82 0.26
C PRO A 126 22.89 -14.07 1.23
N SER A 127 23.25 -13.09 2.07
CA SER A 127 24.38 -13.19 2.99
C SER A 127 24.01 -13.94 4.28
N SER A 128 24.97 -14.70 4.83
CA SER A 128 24.82 -15.35 6.14
C SER A 128 24.70 -14.35 7.29
N SER A 129 25.30 -13.16 7.19
CA SER A 129 25.14 -12.07 8.17
C SER A 129 23.69 -11.62 8.32
N ASP A 130 22.92 -11.74 7.24
CA ASP A 130 21.54 -11.24 7.13
C ASP A 130 20.51 -12.37 7.15
N ALA A 131 20.94 -13.61 7.41
CA ALA A 131 20.07 -14.79 7.41
C ALA A 131 18.88 -14.63 8.37
N PHE A 132 19.11 -14.01 9.53
CA PHE A 132 18.06 -13.75 10.51
C PHE A 132 17.00 -12.75 10.00
N GLU A 133 17.42 -11.64 9.39
CA GLU A 133 16.47 -10.66 8.85
C GLU A 133 15.74 -11.22 7.61
N SER A 134 16.47 -11.95 6.76
CA SER A 134 15.89 -12.62 5.59
C SER A 134 14.84 -13.66 6.00
N LEU A 135 15.07 -14.43 7.06
CA LEU A 135 14.08 -15.35 7.60
C LEU A 135 12.81 -14.62 8.08
N ASN A 136 12.96 -13.51 8.80
CA ASN A 136 11.83 -12.69 9.24
C ASN A 136 11.00 -12.17 8.05
N SER A 137 11.68 -11.67 7.01
CA SER A 137 11.03 -11.19 5.79
C SER A 137 10.27 -12.30 5.05
N LEU A 138 10.86 -13.49 4.95
CA LEU A 138 10.20 -14.66 4.34
C LEU A 138 8.99 -15.13 5.15
N GLN A 139 9.08 -15.15 6.49
CA GLN A 139 7.96 -15.48 7.36
C GLN A 139 6.80 -14.49 7.21
N PHE A 140 7.11 -13.19 7.12
CA PHE A 140 6.11 -12.17 6.81
C PHE A 140 5.46 -12.44 5.44
N GLY A 141 6.25 -12.75 4.41
CA GLY A 141 5.74 -13.14 3.09
C GLY A 141 4.80 -14.35 3.15
N GLN A 142 5.16 -15.38 3.92
CA GLN A 142 4.33 -16.57 4.14
C GLN A 142 2.99 -16.23 4.80
N GLN A 143 2.99 -15.36 5.81
CA GLN A 143 1.76 -14.88 6.44
C GLN A 143 0.92 -14.06 5.46
N ALA A 144 1.54 -13.18 4.68
CA ALA A 144 0.87 -12.36 3.68
C ALA A 144 0.19 -13.20 2.59
N MET A 145 0.79 -14.31 2.16
CA MET A 145 0.17 -15.26 1.21
C MET A 145 -1.11 -15.91 1.76
N SER A 146 -1.26 -16.00 3.08
CA SER A 146 -2.44 -16.60 3.71
C SER A 146 -3.62 -15.61 3.79
N VAL A 147 -3.40 -14.33 3.48
CA VAL A 147 -4.43 -13.30 3.50
C VAL A 147 -5.36 -13.45 2.30
N ARG A 148 -6.65 -13.62 2.58
CA ARG A 148 -7.68 -13.74 1.54
C ARG A 148 -8.17 -12.36 1.11
N VAL A 149 -8.11 -12.08 -0.19
CA VAL A 149 -8.57 -10.82 -0.77
C VAL A 149 -9.60 -11.10 -1.87
N GLN A 150 -10.73 -10.40 -1.84
CA GLN A 150 -11.75 -10.49 -2.88
C GLN A 150 -11.76 -9.22 -3.71
N ALA A 151 -11.06 -9.26 -4.85
CA ALA A 151 -10.96 -8.11 -5.73
C ALA A 151 -12.32 -7.75 -6.35
N LYS A 152 -12.66 -6.46 -6.37
CA LYS A 152 -13.90 -5.95 -6.98
C LYS A 152 -13.60 -4.82 -7.94
N VAL A 153 -14.29 -4.79 -9.08
CA VAL A 153 -14.24 -3.66 -10.01
C VAL A 153 -14.86 -2.43 -9.35
N ASN A 154 -14.12 -1.31 -9.35
CA ASN A 154 -14.65 -0.04 -8.89
C ASN A 154 -15.49 0.58 -10.01
N ALA A 155 -16.81 0.39 -9.90
CA ALA A 155 -17.80 0.99 -10.78
C ALA A 155 -18.82 1.74 -9.93
N SER A 156 -19.12 2.99 -10.30
CA SER A 156 -20.22 3.78 -9.77
C SER A 156 -21.16 4.19 -10.90
N VAL A 157 -22.38 4.60 -10.55
CA VAL A 157 -23.34 5.15 -11.52
C VAL A 157 -22.89 6.56 -11.89
N ASP A 158 -22.96 6.87 -13.18
CA ASP A 158 -22.87 8.24 -13.70
C ASP A 158 -24.30 8.79 -13.78
N TYR A 159 -24.71 9.54 -12.76
CA TYR A 159 -26.09 10.02 -12.68
C TYR A 159 -26.43 11.03 -13.78
N GLU A 160 -25.46 11.84 -14.22
CA GLU A 160 -25.64 12.79 -15.33
C GLU A 160 -25.95 12.05 -16.64
N ALA A 161 -25.11 11.06 -16.98
CA ALA A 161 -25.33 10.26 -18.19
C ALA A 161 -26.61 9.41 -18.11
N LEU A 162 -26.99 8.97 -16.89
CA LEU A 162 -28.22 8.22 -16.68
C LEU A 162 -29.46 9.11 -16.87
N GLU A 163 -29.41 10.34 -16.40
CA GLU A 163 -30.49 11.31 -16.59
C GLU A 163 -30.71 11.61 -18.07
N GLU A 164 -29.63 11.85 -18.83
CA GLU A 164 -29.70 12.06 -20.28
C GLU A 164 -30.28 10.84 -21.03
N GLU A 165 -29.85 9.62 -20.67
CA GLU A 165 -30.36 8.38 -21.28
C GLU A 165 -31.86 8.20 -20.99
N LEU A 166 -32.29 8.44 -19.75
CA LEU A 166 -33.70 8.30 -19.35
C LEU A 166 -34.58 9.35 -20.03
N PHE A 167 -34.10 10.59 -20.14
CA PHE A 167 -34.81 11.66 -20.83
C PHE A 167 -35.10 11.30 -22.29
N TRP A 168 -34.10 10.82 -23.04
CA TRP A 168 -34.29 10.43 -24.43
C TRP A 168 -35.21 9.22 -24.60
N ARG A 169 -35.12 8.22 -23.72
CA ARG A 169 -36.03 7.06 -23.73
C ARG A 169 -37.49 7.46 -23.50
N MET A 170 -37.74 8.44 -22.61
CA MET A 170 -39.08 8.95 -22.39
C MET A 170 -39.63 9.69 -23.62
N TYR A 171 -38.77 10.46 -24.30
CA TYR A 171 -39.15 11.18 -25.51
C TYR A 171 -39.50 10.23 -26.67
N GLU A 172 -38.68 9.20 -26.91
CA GLU A 172 -38.95 8.20 -27.95
C GLU A 172 -40.23 7.39 -27.68
N ALA A 173 -40.55 7.10 -26.41
CA ALA A 173 -41.76 6.37 -26.06
C ALA A 173 -43.06 7.16 -26.24
N GLN A 174 -42.97 8.49 -26.43
CA GLN A 174 -44.10 9.39 -26.65
C GLN A 174 -44.32 9.73 -28.14
N ALA A 175 -43.40 9.34 -29.02
CA ALA A 175 -43.45 9.53 -30.47
C ALA A 175 -44.01 8.28 -31.19
#